data_AF-A0A949B714-F1
#
_entry.id   AF-A0A949B714-F1
#
_cell.length_a   1.000
_cell.length_b   1.000
_cell.length_c   1.000
_cell.angle_alpha   90.00
_cell.angle_beta   90.00
_cell.angle_gamma   90.00
#
_symmetry.space_group_name_H-M   'P 1'
#
loop_
_entity.id
_entity.type
_entity.pdbx_description
1 polymer ?
#
loop_
_entity_poly.entity_id
_entity_poly.type
_entity_poly.pdbx_seq_one_letter_code
_entity_poly.pdbx_strand_id
1 'polypeptide(L)' 'MLNDELVKKIASSKKYARVYDKTVARIVADCLKKYSKKQVLKKAKNILHQAWGAFDSRPNFKKLFESIDKIENPK' A
#
# COMPACT_ATOMS: atom_id res chain seq x y z
N MET A 1 -1.75 -19.21 -7.29
CA MET A 1 -3.23 -19.18 -7.32
C MET A 1 -3.82 -18.51 -6.08
N LEU A 2 -3.85 -19.11 -4.88
CA LEU A 2 -4.41 -18.43 -3.69
C LEU A 2 -3.66 -17.14 -3.29
N ASN A 3 -2.33 -17.15 -3.41
CA ASN A 3 -1.50 -15.99 -3.08
C ASN A 3 -1.86 -14.78 -3.98
N ASP A 4 -1.97 -15.01 -5.29
CA ASP A 4 -2.22 -13.96 -6.28
C ASP A 4 -3.60 -13.32 -6.11
N GLU A 5 -4.62 -14.10 -5.76
CA GLU A 5 -5.96 -13.61 -5.46
C GLU A 5 -5.97 -12.68 -4.23
N LEU A 6 -5.27 -13.08 -3.16
CA LEU A 6 -5.17 -12.28 -1.93
C LEU A 6 -4.40 -10.98 -2.17
N VAL A 7 -3.33 -11.03 -2.97
CA VAL A 7 -2.57 -9.84 -3.37
C VAL A 7 -3.45 -8.88 -4.15
N LYS A 8 -4.15 -9.35 -5.19
CA LYS A 8 -5.07 -8.52 -5.99
C LYS A 8 -6.16 -7.89 -5.12
N LYS A 9 -6.72 -8.64 -4.17
CA LYS A 9 -7.77 -8.15 -3.26
C LYS A 9 -7.28 -7.07 -2.29
N ILE A 10 -6.01 -7.09 -1.91
CA ILE A 10 -5.41 -6.04 -1.08
C ILE A 10 -5.05 -4.83 -1.94
N ALA A 11 -4.39 -5.04 -3.07
CA ALA A 11 -3.97 -4.00 -4.00
C ALA A 11 -5.15 -3.22 -4.61
N SER A 12 -6.31 -3.84 -4.79
CA SER A 12 -7.52 -3.15 -5.27
C SER A 12 -8.11 -2.15 -4.27
N SER A 13 -7.69 -2.19 -3.01
CA SER A 13 -8.18 -1.23 -2.02
C SER A 13 -7.50 0.13 -2.18
N LYS A 14 -8.29 1.21 -2.13
CA LYS A 14 -7.80 2.60 -2.27
C LYS A 14 -6.63 2.95 -1.35
N LYS A 15 -6.57 2.30 -0.17
CA LYS A 15 -5.54 2.49 0.84
C LYS A 15 -4.20 1.87 0.45
N TYR A 16 -4.20 0.72 -0.21
CA TYR A 16 -3.00 -0.04 -0.52
C TYR A 16 -2.66 -0.08 -2.02
N ALA A 17 -3.45 0.58 -2.87
CA ALA A 17 -3.27 0.60 -4.33
C ALA A 17 -1.93 1.17 -4.81
N ARG A 18 -1.21 1.92 -3.96
CA ARG A 18 0.12 2.47 -4.26
C ARG A 18 1.26 1.70 -3.60
N VAL A 19 0.94 0.68 -2.80
CA VAL A 19 1.95 -0.21 -2.24
C VAL A 19 2.44 -1.11 -3.35
N TYR A 20 3.76 -1.22 -3.50
CA TYR A 20 4.35 -2.10 -4.51
C TYR A 20 3.87 -3.55 -4.34
N ASP A 21 3.39 -4.17 -5.42
CA ASP A 21 2.74 -5.48 -5.37
C ASP A 21 3.62 -6.57 -4.77
N LYS A 22 4.94 -6.53 -4.99
CA LYS A 22 5.87 -7.50 -4.38
C LYS A 22 5.93 -7.38 -2.86
N THR A 23 5.76 -6.17 -2.31
CA THR A 23 5.67 -5.94 -0.87
C THR A 23 4.41 -6.58 -0.30
N VAL A 24 3.28 -6.41 -0.98
CA VAL A 24 2.01 -7.06 -0.61
C VAL A 24 2.15 -8.58 -0.69
N ALA A 25 2.72 -9.10 -1.77
CA ALA A 25 2.93 -10.53 -1.98
C ALA A 25 3.81 -11.15 -0.89
N ARG A 26 4.91 -10.48 -0.50
CA ARG A 26 5.77 -10.91 0.59
C ARG A 26 5.00 -11.02 1.92
N ILE A 27 4.24 -9.99 2.29
CA ILE A 27 3.48 -9.96 3.55
C ILE A 27 2.39 -11.04 3.55
N VAL A 28 1.70 -11.24 2.42
CA VAL A 28 0.68 -12.30 2.28
C VAL A 28 1.31 -13.68 2.39
N ALA A 29 2.45 -13.93 1.75
CA ALA A 29 3.19 -15.18 1.84
C ALA A 29 3.61 -15.49 3.29
N ASP A 30 4.10 -14.48 4.03
CA ASP A 30 4.46 -14.66 5.44
C ASP A 30 3.25 -14.90 6.35
N CYS A 31 2.10 -14.29 6.03
CA CYS A 31 0.85 -14.56 6.74
C CYS A 31 0.32 -15.97 6.44
N LEU A 32 0.45 -16.46 5.22
CA LEU A 32 0.01 -17.82 4.82
C LEU A 32 0.77 -18.93 5.57
N LYS A 33 2.02 -18.67 5.98
CA LYS A 33 2.82 -19.60 6.80
C LYS A 33 2.33 -19.72 8.24
N LYS A 34 1.64 -18.71 8.77
CA LYS A 34 1.32 -18.57 10.21
C LYS A 34 -0.17 -18.63 10.54
N TYR A 35 -1.03 -18.33 9.57
CA TYR A 35 -2.46 -18.12 9.81
C TYR A 35 -3.32 -18.93 8.85
N SER A 36 -4.53 -19.24 9.29
CA SER A 36 -5.54 -19.87 8.43
C SER A 36 -5.94 -18.94 7.27
N LYS A 37 -6.40 -19.51 6.15
CA LYS A 37 -6.85 -18.74 4.97
C LYS A 37 -7.84 -17.63 5.32
N LYS A 38 -8.76 -17.88 6.26
CA LYS A 38 -9.77 -16.93 6.72
C LYS A 38 -9.16 -15.71 7.44
N GLN A 39 -8.00 -15.87 8.07
CA GLN A 39 -7.33 -14.84 8.87
C GLN A 39 -6.28 -14.05 8.09
N VAL A 40 -5.67 -14.64 7.06
CA VAL A 40 -4.57 -14.04 6.29
C VAL A 40 -4.88 -12.64 5.81
N LEU A 41 -6.07 -12.41 5.22
CA LEU A 41 -6.43 -11.10 4.69
C LEU A 41 -6.44 -10.02 5.78
N LYS A 42 -7.02 -10.33 6.95
CA LYS A 42 -7.09 -9.41 8.08
C LYS A 42 -5.70 -9.11 8.65
N LYS A 43 -4.87 -10.15 8.82
CA LYS A 43 -3.51 -10.01 9.35
C LYS A 43 -2.59 -9.25 8.40
N ALA A 44 -2.62 -9.56 7.11
CA ALA A 44 -1.84 -8.86 6.09
C ALA A 44 -2.20 -7.36 6.03
N LYS A 45 -3.49 -7.02 6.07
CA LYS A 45 -3.95 -5.62 6.12
C LYS A 45 -3.50 -4.90 7.40
N ASN A 46 -3.48 -5.58 8.54
CA ASN A 46 -2.99 -4.97 9.79
C ASN A 46 -1.49 -4.67 9.73
N ILE A 47 -0.68 -5.59 9.20
CA ILE A 47 0.76 -5.38 9.01
C ILE A 47 1.00 -4.22 8.03
N LEU A 48 0.29 -4.21 6.90
CA LEU A 48 0.35 -3.11 5.94
C LEU A 48 -0.08 -1.78 6.58
N HIS A 49 -1.09 -1.78 7.44
CA HIS A 49 -1.49 -0.57 8.15
C HIS A 49 -0.39 -0.08 9.09
N GLN A 50 0.29 -0.97 9.80
CA GLN A 50 1.39 -0.61 10.70
C GLN A 50 2.61 -0.10 9.93
N ALA A 51 2.98 -0.76 8.83
CA ALA A 51 4.16 -0.43 8.04
C ALA A 51 3.96 0.77 7.10
N TRP A 52 2.79 0.86 6.46
CA TRP A 52 2.48 1.85 5.42
C TRP A 52 1.52 2.94 5.89
N GLY A 53 0.72 2.69 6.93
CA GLY A 53 -0.32 3.63 7.36
C GLY A 53 0.22 4.98 7.83
N ALA A 54 1.44 5.03 8.35
CA ALA A 54 2.11 6.29 8.70
C ALA A 54 2.45 7.13 7.45
N PHE A 55 2.71 6.48 6.32
CA PHE A 55 3.06 7.12 5.03
C PHE A 55 1.85 7.29 4.10
N ASP A 56 0.67 6.81 4.51
CA ASP A 56 -0.59 6.92 3.77
C ASP A 56 -1.25 8.30 3.92
N SER A 57 -0.63 9.22 4.69
CA SER A 57 -0.93 10.64 4.54
C SER A 57 -0.70 10.97 3.07
N ARG A 58 -1.74 11.38 2.35
CA ARG A 58 -1.66 11.67 0.92
C ARG A 58 -1.12 13.08 0.76
N PRO A 59 0.20 13.30 0.52
CA PRO A 59 0.63 14.62 0.10
C PRO A 59 -0.10 14.97 -1.19
N ASN A 60 -0.61 16.19 -1.25
CA ASN A 60 -1.16 16.72 -2.48
C ASN A 60 0.01 17.07 -3.41
N PHE A 61 0.49 16.07 -4.14
CA PHE A 61 1.62 16.23 -5.06
C PHE A 61 1.37 17.32 -6.10
N LYS A 62 0.11 17.53 -6.52
CA LYS A 62 -0.25 18.62 -7.43
C LYS A 62 0.13 19.97 -6.83
N LYS A 63 -0.29 20.24 -5.58
CA LYS A 63 0.10 21.46 -4.86
C LYS A 63 1.61 21.56 -4.67
N LEU A 64 2.28 20.45 -4.37
CA LEU A 64 3.74 20.44 -4.22
C LEU A 64 4.44 20.87 -5.51
N PHE A 65 4.07 20.29 -6.65
CA PHE A 65 4.65 20.66 -7.95
C PHE A 65 4.32 22.09 -8.35
N GLU A 66 3.09 22.56 -8.13
CA GLU A 66 2.71 23.96 -8.35
C GLU A 66 3.52 24.94 -7.47
N SER A 67 3.98 24.49 -6.30
CA SER A 67 4.82 25.30 -5.40
C SER A 67 6.26 25.37 -5.89
N ILE A 68 6.80 24.24 -6.35
CA ILE A 68 8.17 24.15 -6.90
C ILE A 68 8.28 24.98 -8.17
N ASP A 69 7.31 24.86 -9.09
CA ASP A 69 7.32 25.60 -10.36
C ASP A 69 7.32 27.14 -10.15
N LYS A 70 6.57 27.63 -9.15
CA LYS A 70 6.59 29.05 -8.78
C LYS A 70 7.94 29.54 -8.25
N ILE A 71 8.74 28.66 -7.66
CA ILE A 71 10.08 28.98 -7.14
C ILE A 71 11.10 28.99 -8.28
N GLU A 72 11.02 28.02 -9.19
CA GLU A 72 11.97 27.89 -10.30
C GLU A 72 11.69 28.89 -11.44
N ASN A 73 10.43 29.25 -11.67
CA ASN A 73 9.98 30.19 -12.71
C ASN A 73 9.23 31.39 -12.09
N PRO A 74 9.91 32.28 -11.35
CA PRO A 74 9.27 33.50 -10.87
C PRO A 74 8.91 34.39 -12.07
N LYS A 75 7.64 34.80 -12.12
CA LYS A 75 7.13 35.75 -13.12
C LYS A 75 7.82 37.10 -13.03
#